data_AF-A0A9E7F1K9-F1
#
_entry.id   AF-A0A9E7F1K9-F1
#
_cell.length_a   1.000
_cell.length_b   1.000
_cell.length_c   1.000
_cell.angle_alpha   90.00
_cell.angle_beta   90.00
_cell.angle_gamma   90.00
#
_symmetry.space_group_name_H-M   'P 1'
#
loop_
_entity.id
_entity.type
_entity.pdbx_description
1 polymer ?
#
loop_
_entity_poly.entity_id
_entity_poly.type
_entity_poly.pdbx_seq_one_letter_code
_entity_poly.pdbx_strand_id
1 'polypeptide(L)'
;MAAALLNSPLSISTQNPKKTLGIPLQDFPLLNPRLSRFDRRKLLSSPSSSSSLILSKRNGVLDRLQSVSGGHVSPIPVESKNYEFSDGDAEVELRLDISKLDIMSPSDIFVDMDGTSLLVRVKASGTLITLMETNCLFEKIKPSETIWYIDEDQLVVNLKKCDRDLKWPDVMESWESLTNGILQLLKGTSIYIVGDSTEINEKVGSELATGIGYIPFSTSDLLERYAQQSIESWVVSDEADSVAEAEGAILQSLSSHARSIVATLGGEHGAARRHDKWRYLHAGFTVWLSISEAADEASAKEEARRHVQDGRLAYSNADIVMKLGGWEPDQSRVVAQACLSALKQLTLSDKQLTGKKSLYIRLGCRGDWPDIKPPGWDPSSGIDTEP
;
A
#
# COMPACT_ATOMS: atom_id res chain seq x y z
N MET A 1 -34.79 -47.58 18.38
CA MET A 1 -36.09 -46.91 18.54
C MET A 1 -35.80 -45.45 18.83
N ALA A 2 -35.77 -44.62 17.78
CA ALA A 2 -36.90 -43.82 17.26
C ALA A 2 -37.08 -42.54 18.11
N ALA A 3 -36.63 -41.36 17.66
CA ALA A 3 -37.10 -40.52 16.54
C ALA A 3 -38.34 -39.68 16.89
N ALA A 4 -38.19 -38.34 16.76
CA ALA A 4 -39.15 -37.33 16.25
C ALA A 4 -38.75 -35.96 16.87
N LEU A 5 -38.17 -34.97 16.16
CA LEU A 5 -38.62 -34.17 15.00
C LEU A 5 -39.98 -33.48 15.16
N LEU A 6 -39.93 -32.14 15.23
CA LEU A 6 -40.81 -31.12 14.59
C LEU A 6 -39.99 -29.81 14.57
N ASN A 7 -39.29 -29.41 13.49
CA ASN A 7 -39.69 -28.73 12.24
C ASN A 7 -40.28 -27.30 12.37
N SER A 8 -39.38 -26.31 12.18
CA SER A 8 -39.40 -25.18 11.19
C SER A 8 -40.50 -24.09 11.22
N PRO A 9 -40.36 -22.95 10.48
CA PRO A 9 -39.20 -22.16 10.01
C PRO A 9 -39.32 -20.66 10.41
N LEU A 10 -38.35 -19.81 10.01
CA LEU A 10 -38.39 -18.32 9.84
C LEU A 10 -37.02 -17.75 10.28
N SER A 11 -36.32 -16.85 9.60
CA SER A 11 -36.39 -16.25 8.26
C SER A 11 -35.12 -15.40 8.13
N ILE A 12 -34.64 -15.25 6.91
CA ILE A 12 -33.46 -14.47 6.54
C ILE A 12 -33.59 -13.01 7.00
N SER A 13 -32.55 -12.47 7.64
CA SER A 13 -32.26 -11.03 7.61
C SER A 13 -30.78 -10.84 7.38
N THR A 14 -30.44 -10.56 6.13
CA THR A 14 -29.12 -10.10 5.71
C THR A 14 -29.08 -8.58 5.87
N GLN A 15 -28.47 -8.10 6.95
CA GLN A 15 -28.01 -6.72 7.04
C GLN A 15 -26.56 -6.71 7.54
N ASN A 16 -25.66 -6.39 6.61
CA ASN A 16 -24.29 -5.90 6.76
C ASN A 16 -23.33 -6.62 7.74
N PRO A 17 -22.43 -7.49 7.24
CA PRO A 17 -21.15 -7.73 7.89
C PRO A 17 -20.12 -6.75 7.33
N LYS A 18 -19.72 -5.80 8.17
CA LYS A 18 -18.49 -5.01 8.05
C LYS A 18 -17.36 -5.94 7.59
N LYS A 19 -16.73 -5.63 6.45
CA LYS A 19 -15.54 -6.33 5.96
C LYS A 19 -14.37 -6.01 6.89
N THR A 20 -14.31 -6.67 8.03
CA THR A 20 -13.05 -6.81 8.75
C THR A 20 -12.40 -8.08 8.23
N LEU A 21 -11.43 -7.92 7.32
CA LEU A 21 -10.58 -9.03 6.90
C LEU A 21 -9.85 -9.56 8.15
N GLY A 22 -10.28 -10.72 8.63
CA GLY A 22 -9.52 -11.53 9.57
C GLY A 22 -8.44 -12.26 8.79
N ILE A 23 -7.18 -11.86 8.97
CA ILE A 23 -6.01 -12.56 8.43
C ILE A 23 -5.15 -13.04 9.63
N PRO A 24 -4.60 -14.27 9.58
CA PRO A 24 -3.58 -14.76 10.52
C PRO A 24 -2.29 -13.93 10.42
N LEU A 25 -1.60 -13.75 11.55
CA LEU A 25 -0.32 -13.04 11.64
C LEU A 25 0.76 -13.68 10.76
N GLN A 26 1.61 -12.83 10.19
CA GLN A 26 3.00 -13.19 9.91
C GLN A 26 3.91 -12.06 10.36
N ASP A 27 4.92 -12.43 11.12
CA ASP A 27 5.90 -11.58 11.75
C ASP A 27 6.68 -10.77 10.71
N PHE A 28 6.57 -9.44 10.78
CA PHE A 28 7.60 -8.57 10.22
C PHE A 28 8.90 -8.78 11.02
N PRO A 29 10.06 -9.04 10.37
CA PRO A 29 11.31 -9.09 11.10
C PRO A 29 11.59 -7.72 11.73
N LEU A 30 11.52 -7.66 13.05
CA LEU A 30 11.95 -6.54 13.88
C LEU A 30 13.42 -6.23 13.56
N LEU A 31 13.67 -5.16 12.81
CA LEU A 31 14.98 -4.52 12.79
C LEU A 31 15.22 -3.92 14.17
N ASN A 32 15.95 -4.64 15.01
CA ASN A 32 16.48 -4.16 16.28
C ASN A 32 17.80 -3.40 16.04
N PRO A 33 17.87 -2.07 16.13
CA PRO A 33 19.14 -1.41 16.39
C PRO A 33 19.37 -1.41 17.91
N ARG A 34 20.04 -2.46 18.40
CA ARG A 34 20.74 -2.34 19.69
C ARG A 34 21.94 -1.41 19.48
N LEU A 35 21.81 -0.14 19.83
CA LEU A 35 22.97 0.69 20.16
C LEU A 35 22.75 1.45 21.47
N SER A 36 23.81 1.33 22.27
CA SER A 36 24.01 1.73 23.65
C SER A 36 23.71 3.20 23.96
N ARG A 37 23.16 3.41 25.15
CA ARG A 37 23.25 4.65 25.93
C ARG A 37 24.66 5.27 25.81
N PHE A 38 24.74 6.49 25.28
CA PHE A 38 25.80 7.42 25.64
C PHE A 38 25.24 8.84 25.78
N ASP A 39 25.92 9.56 26.65
CA ASP A 39 25.42 10.58 27.54
C ASP A 39 25.37 12.00 26.91
N ARG A 40 24.51 12.84 27.48
CA ARG A 40 24.37 14.26 27.19
C ARG A 40 25.67 15.03 27.48
N ARG A 41 26.12 15.89 26.55
CA ARG A 41 26.41 17.34 26.77
C ARG A 41 27.22 18.01 25.65
N LYS A 42 26.75 19.22 25.25
CA LYS A 42 27.49 20.44 24.82
C LYS A 42 28.23 20.37 23.46
N LEU A 43 28.31 21.37 22.58
CA LEU A 43 28.13 22.83 22.60
C LEU A 43 28.05 23.37 21.15
N LEU A 44 27.42 24.55 21.01
CA LEU A 44 27.46 25.59 19.95
C LEU A 44 28.60 25.52 18.90
N SER A 45 28.26 25.73 17.62
CA SER A 45 28.58 26.95 16.83
C SER A 45 28.57 26.71 15.31
N SER A 46 27.78 27.52 14.61
CA SER A 46 27.91 27.80 13.17
C SER A 46 29.16 28.67 12.92
N PRO A 47 29.71 28.70 11.68
CA PRO A 47 29.28 29.79 10.81
C PRO A 47 29.22 29.48 9.30
N SER A 48 28.36 30.30 8.69
CA SER A 48 28.26 30.77 7.31
C SER A 48 29.49 30.68 6.40
N SER A 49 29.25 30.43 5.11
CA SER A 49 29.95 31.11 4.00
C SER A 49 29.10 31.10 2.72
N SER A 50 28.69 32.29 2.33
CA SER A 50 28.07 32.62 1.05
C SER A 50 29.11 32.63 -0.07
N SER A 51 28.73 32.24 -1.28
CA SER A 51 29.34 32.71 -2.53
C SER A 51 28.30 32.81 -3.62
N SER A 52 27.95 34.05 -3.94
CA SER A 52 27.18 34.50 -5.09
C SER A 52 27.96 34.31 -6.40
N LEU A 53 27.32 33.94 -7.52
CA LEU A 53 27.63 34.53 -8.84
C LEU A 53 26.43 34.41 -9.82
N ILE A 54 25.93 35.60 -10.18
CA ILE A 54 25.63 36.11 -11.54
C ILE A 54 24.57 35.41 -12.41
N LEU A 55 23.48 36.16 -12.59
CA LEU A 55 22.42 36.02 -13.58
C LEU A 55 22.88 36.53 -14.96
N SER A 56 22.65 35.77 -16.04
CA SER A 56 22.53 36.35 -17.39
C SER A 56 21.43 35.65 -18.20
N LYS A 57 20.76 36.43 -19.06
CA LYS A 57 19.46 36.18 -19.68
C LYS A 57 19.57 35.47 -21.05
N ARG A 58 18.72 34.45 -21.22
CA ARG A 58 17.64 34.30 -22.24
C ARG A 58 17.96 33.86 -23.70
N ASN A 59 17.27 32.75 -24.05
CA ASN A 59 16.67 32.28 -25.32
C ASN A 59 17.51 31.67 -26.47
N GLY A 60 17.11 30.46 -26.89
CA GLY A 60 17.39 29.88 -28.21
C GLY A 60 17.07 28.37 -28.28
N VAL A 61 16.29 27.96 -29.28
CA VAL A 61 15.62 26.66 -29.48
C VAL A 61 16.41 25.76 -30.47
N LEU A 62 16.41 24.42 -30.24
CA LEU A 62 16.74 23.25 -31.13
C LEU A 62 18.09 23.30 -31.90
N ASP A 63 18.95 22.27 -31.99
CA ASP A 63 18.69 20.85 -32.30
C ASP A 63 20.02 20.02 -32.18
N ARG A 64 19.86 18.70 -31.96
CA ARG A 64 20.71 17.56 -32.39
C ARG A 64 22.22 17.38 -32.00
N LEU A 65 22.43 16.34 -31.15
CA LEU A 65 23.47 15.28 -31.11
C LEU A 65 24.96 15.62 -31.34
N GLN A 66 25.79 15.41 -30.30
CA GLN A 66 26.84 14.37 -30.29
C GLN A 66 27.54 14.20 -28.92
N SER A 67 27.71 12.93 -28.56
CA SER A 67 28.62 12.27 -27.60
C SER A 67 29.86 13.06 -27.13
N VAL A 68 30.09 13.11 -25.80
CA VAL A 68 31.41 12.87 -25.18
C VAL A 68 31.24 12.19 -23.80
N SER A 69 32.12 11.21 -23.60
CA SER A 69 32.38 10.34 -22.46
C SER A 69 32.87 11.03 -21.17
N GLY A 70 32.55 10.43 -20.02
CA GLY A 70 33.49 10.28 -18.91
C GLY A 70 32.96 10.63 -17.52
N GLY A 71 32.95 9.66 -16.61
CA GLY A 71 32.96 9.94 -15.16
C GLY A 71 32.16 8.96 -14.29
N HIS A 72 32.72 7.76 -14.06
CA HIS A 72 32.48 6.86 -12.93
C HIS A 72 31.28 7.15 -12.01
N VAL A 73 30.18 6.45 -12.23
CA VAL A 73 29.23 6.11 -11.17
C VAL A 73 29.52 4.67 -10.78
N SER A 74 30.12 4.48 -9.61
CA SER A 74 30.22 3.15 -9.00
C SER A 74 28.79 2.64 -8.77
N PRO A 75 28.38 1.51 -9.37
CA PRO A 75 27.12 0.91 -8.99
C PRO A 75 27.30 0.33 -7.58
N ILE A 76 26.47 0.80 -6.66
CA ILE A 76 26.19 0.09 -5.41
C ILE A 76 25.85 -1.36 -5.82
N PRO A 77 26.39 -2.40 -5.16
CA PRO A 77 26.09 -3.76 -5.53
C PRO A 77 24.57 -3.96 -5.39
N VAL A 78 23.88 -4.14 -6.51
CA VAL A 78 22.55 -4.73 -6.52
C VAL A 78 22.73 -6.08 -5.81
N GLU A 79 22.02 -6.32 -4.71
CA GLU A 79 21.97 -7.64 -4.09
C GLU A 79 21.70 -8.65 -5.20
N SER A 80 22.71 -9.43 -5.56
CA SER A 80 22.64 -10.34 -6.68
C SER A 80 21.66 -11.42 -6.30
N LYS A 81 20.44 -11.34 -6.85
CA LYS A 81 19.42 -12.36 -6.69
C LYS A 81 20.01 -13.70 -7.08
N ASN A 82 20.07 -14.65 -6.15
CA ASN A 82 20.60 -16.00 -6.39
C ASN A 82 19.55 -16.92 -7.05
N TYR A 83 18.54 -16.35 -7.71
CA TYR A 83 17.47 -17.07 -8.37
C TYR A 83 17.05 -16.41 -9.68
N GLU A 84 16.57 -17.22 -10.62
CA GLU A 84 15.84 -16.79 -11.80
C GLU A 84 14.34 -17.03 -11.59
N PHE A 85 13.52 -16.08 -12.02
CA PHE A 85 12.07 -16.13 -11.87
C PHE A 85 11.39 -15.96 -13.22
N SER A 86 10.39 -16.80 -13.50
CA SER A 86 9.57 -16.69 -14.69
C SER A 86 8.09 -16.87 -14.38
N ASP A 87 7.27 -16.01 -14.98
CA ASP A 87 5.83 -15.97 -14.80
C ASP A 87 5.10 -16.67 -15.95
N GLY A 88 4.54 -17.85 -15.67
CA GLY A 88 3.69 -18.59 -16.60
C GLY A 88 2.19 -18.28 -16.41
N ASP A 89 1.35 -18.89 -17.24
CA ASP A 89 -0.10 -18.63 -17.20
C ASP A 89 -0.77 -19.25 -15.97
N ALA A 90 -0.47 -20.51 -15.66
CA ALA A 90 -1.06 -21.20 -14.49
C ALA A 90 -0.08 -21.39 -13.34
N GLU A 91 1.21 -21.14 -13.58
CA GLU A 91 2.34 -21.56 -12.75
C GLU A 91 3.40 -20.46 -12.79
N VAL A 92 4.18 -20.35 -11.71
CA VAL A 92 5.42 -19.56 -11.71
C VAL A 92 6.58 -20.50 -11.46
N GLU A 93 7.69 -20.28 -12.16
CA GLU A 93 8.86 -21.12 -12.05
C GLU A 93 10.02 -20.32 -11.45
N LEU A 94 10.58 -20.88 -10.39
CA LEU A 94 11.73 -20.37 -9.66
C LEU A 94 12.90 -21.33 -9.88
N ARG A 95 14.03 -20.82 -10.37
CA ARG A 95 15.26 -21.61 -10.55
C ARG A 95 16.34 -21.10 -9.61
N LEU A 96 16.89 -21.99 -8.81
CA LEU A 96 17.92 -21.70 -7.81
C LEU A 96 19.22 -22.38 -8.24
N ASP A 97 20.31 -21.63 -8.33
CA ASP A 97 21.64 -22.16 -8.66
C ASP A 97 22.17 -23.01 -7.49
N ILE A 98 22.40 -24.29 -7.76
CA ILE A 98 22.98 -25.25 -6.81
C ILE A 98 24.35 -25.77 -7.26
N SER A 99 24.92 -25.25 -8.36
CA SER A 99 26.21 -25.69 -8.92
C SER A 99 27.38 -25.64 -7.93
N LYS A 100 27.35 -24.66 -7.01
CA LYS A 100 28.40 -24.43 -6.01
C LYS A 100 28.22 -25.28 -4.75
N LEU A 101 27.15 -26.07 -4.67
CA LEU A 101 26.81 -26.89 -3.52
C LEU A 101 27.12 -28.36 -3.81
N ASP A 102 27.89 -28.97 -2.92
CA ASP A 102 28.23 -30.40 -3.01
C ASP A 102 27.04 -31.24 -2.51
N ILE A 103 26.02 -31.36 -3.36
CA ILE A 103 24.78 -32.08 -3.05
C ILE A 103 25.01 -33.58 -3.28
N MET A 104 24.94 -34.36 -2.22
CA MET A 104 25.18 -35.80 -2.25
C MET A 104 23.96 -36.60 -2.72
N SER A 105 22.74 -36.09 -2.50
CA SER A 105 21.50 -36.76 -2.93
C SER A 105 20.29 -35.80 -3.03
N PRO A 106 19.25 -36.13 -3.81
CA PRO A 106 17.99 -35.38 -3.80
C PRO A 106 17.29 -35.36 -2.43
N SER A 107 17.57 -36.34 -1.57
CA SER A 107 17.06 -36.40 -0.18
C SER A 107 17.63 -35.32 0.72
N ASP A 108 18.67 -34.61 0.28
CA ASP A 108 19.27 -33.48 0.99
C ASP A 108 18.57 -32.15 0.68
N ILE A 109 17.55 -32.14 -0.19
CA ILE A 109 16.76 -30.96 -0.55
C ILE A 109 15.43 -30.96 0.22
N PHE A 110 15.13 -29.83 0.84
CA PHE A 110 13.91 -29.59 1.60
C PHE A 110 13.20 -28.38 1.02
N VAL A 111 12.02 -28.60 0.45
CA VAL A 111 11.13 -27.55 -0.06
C VAL A 111 9.85 -27.60 0.76
N ASP A 112 9.60 -26.56 1.54
CA ASP A 112 8.41 -26.40 2.36
C ASP A 112 7.62 -25.17 1.90
N MET A 113 6.30 -25.25 1.97
CA MET A 113 5.40 -24.20 1.50
C MET A 113 4.02 -24.31 2.17
N ASP A 114 3.46 -23.17 2.55
CA ASP A 114 2.14 -23.09 3.23
C ASP A 114 1.03 -22.42 2.41
N GLY A 115 1.33 -22.10 1.14
CA GLY A 115 0.42 -21.39 0.23
C GLY A 115 0.73 -19.91 0.08
N THR A 116 1.44 -19.31 1.03
CA THR A 116 1.89 -17.90 1.00
C THR A 116 3.38 -17.75 1.30
N SER A 117 4.00 -18.77 1.87
CA SER A 117 5.43 -18.85 2.14
C SER A 117 6.09 -19.94 1.30
N LEU A 118 7.40 -19.79 1.15
CA LEU A 118 8.29 -20.76 0.51
C LEU A 118 9.60 -20.78 1.27
N LEU A 119 10.01 -21.98 1.67
CA LEU A 119 11.29 -22.25 2.32
C LEU A 119 12.03 -23.36 1.58
N VAL A 120 13.17 -23.02 1.00
CA VAL A 120 14.04 -23.94 0.28
C VAL A 120 15.37 -24.05 1.02
N ARG A 121 15.67 -25.25 1.50
CA ARG A 121 16.90 -25.58 2.22
C ARG A 121 17.59 -26.77 1.58
N VAL A 122 18.91 -26.74 1.56
CA VAL A 122 19.75 -27.82 1.03
C VAL A 122 20.79 -28.20 2.06
N LYS A 123 20.98 -29.50 2.26
CA LYS A 123 22.02 -30.03 3.14
C LYS A 123 23.28 -30.33 2.31
N ALA A 124 24.31 -29.51 2.48
CA ALA A 124 25.60 -29.67 1.81
C ALA A 124 26.70 -29.88 2.86
N SER A 125 27.56 -30.88 2.67
CA SER A 125 28.69 -31.19 3.59
C SER A 125 28.29 -31.28 5.07
N GLY A 126 27.09 -31.80 5.35
CA GLY A 126 26.54 -31.94 6.70
C GLY A 126 25.92 -30.67 7.31
N THR A 127 25.98 -29.53 6.61
CA THR A 127 25.38 -28.25 7.05
C THR A 127 24.10 -27.97 6.26
N LEU A 128 23.06 -27.48 6.93
CA LEU A 128 21.82 -27.05 6.29
C LEU A 128 21.95 -25.58 5.85
N ILE A 129 21.83 -25.33 4.56
CA ILE A 129 21.96 -24.01 3.93
C ILE A 129 20.57 -23.59 3.44
N THR A 130 20.14 -22.38 3.79
CA THR A 130 18.91 -21.79 3.25
C THR A 130 19.21 -21.16 1.90
N LEU A 131 18.59 -21.68 0.84
CA LEU A 131 18.66 -21.10 -0.49
C LEU A 131 17.66 -19.96 -0.67
N MET A 132 16.47 -20.14 -0.13
CA MET A 132 15.41 -19.15 -0.19
C MET A 132 14.48 -19.30 1.00
N GLU A 133 14.11 -18.19 1.60
CA GLU A 133 13.09 -18.10 2.64
C GLU A 133 12.27 -16.85 2.36
N THR A 134 10.98 -17.03 2.14
CA THR A 134 10.04 -15.92 2.02
C THR A 134 8.73 -16.31 2.67
N ASN A 135 8.21 -15.41 3.51
CA ASN A 135 6.90 -15.57 4.13
C ASN A 135 5.80 -14.90 3.30
N CYS A 136 6.17 -14.02 2.35
CA CYS A 136 5.24 -13.20 1.59
C CYS A 136 5.48 -13.37 0.08
N LEU A 137 4.96 -14.48 -0.46
CA LEU A 137 4.84 -14.68 -1.90
C LEU A 137 3.94 -13.61 -2.52
N PHE A 138 4.19 -13.29 -3.79
CA PHE A 138 3.40 -12.27 -4.48
C PHE A 138 1.90 -12.59 -4.55
N GLU A 139 1.51 -13.86 -4.60
CA GLU A 139 0.12 -14.28 -4.39
C GLU A 139 0.04 -15.71 -3.83
N LYS A 140 -1.17 -16.16 -3.48
CA LYS A 140 -1.42 -17.52 -3.04
C LYS A 140 -1.11 -18.55 -4.11
N ILE A 141 -0.42 -19.60 -3.69
CA ILE A 141 -0.16 -20.80 -4.49
C ILE A 141 -1.01 -21.96 -3.99
N LYS A 142 -1.03 -23.06 -4.73
CA LYS A 142 -1.62 -24.33 -4.31
C LYS A 142 -0.51 -25.32 -3.94
N PRO A 143 -0.15 -25.47 -2.65
CA PRO A 143 0.94 -26.33 -2.21
C PRO A 143 0.88 -27.76 -2.76
N SER A 144 -0.31 -28.35 -2.79
CA SER A 144 -0.52 -29.73 -3.24
C SER A 144 -0.32 -29.94 -4.74
N GLU A 145 -0.31 -28.88 -5.54
CA GLU A 145 -0.12 -28.92 -6.99
C GLU A 145 1.27 -28.41 -7.41
N THR A 146 2.10 -27.96 -6.46
CA THR A 146 3.46 -27.48 -6.69
C THR A 146 4.43 -28.65 -6.75
N ILE A 147 5.37 -28.60 -7.69
CA ILE A 147 6.42 -29.61 -7.85
C ILE A 147 7.80 -28.96 -7.82
N TRP A 148 8.81 -29.75 -7.51
CA TRP A 148 10.20 -29.37 -7.67
C TRP A 148 11.01 -30.50 -8.28
N TYR A 149 12.06 -30.16 -9.02
CA TYR A 149 12.98 -31.11 -9.63
C TYR A 149 14.35 -30.46 -9.83
N ILE A 150 15.36 -31.29 -10.07
CA ILE A 150 16.71 -30.83 -10.40
C ILE A 150 16.84 -30.86 -11.93
N ASP A 151 17.26 -29.75 -12.51
CA ASP A 151 17.63 -29.63 -13.92
C ASP A 151 19.09 -29.20 -14.00
N GLU A 152 19.97 -30.12 -14.41
CA GLU A 152 21.43 -29.95 -14.37
C GLU A 152 21.92 -29.47 -12.99
N ASP A 153 22.42 -28.23 -12.91
CA ASP A 153 22.93 -27.60 -11.69
C ASP A 153 21.93 -26.61 -11.07
N GLN A 154 20.64 -26.76 -11.38
CA GLN A 154 19.57 -25.88 -10.90
C GLN A 154 18.47 -26.65 -10.18
N LEU A 155 18.04 -26.14 -9.03
CA LEU A 155 16.81 -26.57 -8.39
C LEU A 155 15.65 -25.74 -8.94
N VAL A 156 14.75 -26.41 -9.66
CA VAL A 156 13.55 -25.79 -10.24
C VAL A 156 12.36 -26.06 -9.32
N VAL A 157 11.70 -24.99 -8.89
CA VAL A 157 10.48 -25.03 -8.09
C VAL A 157 9.36 -24.39 -8.91
N ASN A 158 8.38 -25.21 -9.32
CA ASN A 158 7.23 -24.77 -10.10
C ASN A 158 6.01 -24.65 -9.19
N LEU A 159 5.67 -23.41 -8.83
CA LEU A 159 4.57 -23.07 -7.93
C LEU A 159 3.26 -22.87 -8.70
N LYS A 160 2.22 -23.61 -8.32
CA LYS A 160 0.91 -23.49 -8.96
C LYS A 160 0.13 -22.27 -8.44
N LYS A 161 -0.26 -21.34 -9.32
CA LYS A 161 -1.03 -20.15 -8.92
C LYS A 161 -2.47 -20.49 -8.51
N CYS A 162 -2.99 -19.82 -7.48
CA CYS A 162 -4.43 -19.79 -7.22
C CYS A 162 -5.17 -18.92 -8.24
N ASP A 163 -4.62 -17.75 -8.56
CA ASP A 163 -5.18 -16.82 -9.55
C ASP A 163 -4.32 -16.84 -10.83
N ARG A 164 -4.88 -17.38 -11.91
CA ARG A 164 -4.18 -17.54 -13.20
C ARG A 164 -4.09 -16.23 -13.98
N ASP A 165 -5.03 -15.32 -13.76
CA ASP A 165 -5.09 -14.06 -14.49
C ASP A 165 -4.11 -13.02 -13.92
N LEU A 166 -3.65 -13.24 -12.68
CA LEU A 166 -2.70 -12.36 -12.01
C LEU A 166 -1.28 -12.62 -12.54
N LYS A 167 -0.67 -11.58 -13.11
CA LYS A 167 0.75 -11.61 -13.48
C LYS A 167 1.61 -11.32 -12.26
N TRP A 168 2.66 -12.11 -12.09
CA TRP A 168 3.62 -11.96 -11.00
C TRP A 168 4.87 -11.27 -11.54
N PRO A 169 5.21 -10.06 -11.09
CA PRO A 169 6.45 -9.41 -11.51
C PRO A 169 7.68 -10.07 -10.88
N ASP A 170 7.51 -10.69 -9.71
CA ASP A 170 8.52 -11.41 -8.96
C ASP A 170 7.85 -12.46 -8.05
N VAL A 171 8.64 -13.37 -7.48
CA VAL A 171 8.15 -14.38 -6.53
C VAL A 171 7.78 -13.77 -5.17
N MET A 172 8.48 -12.71 -4.75
CA MET A 172 8.28 -12.04 -3.45
C MET A 172 7.55 -10.71 -3.59
N GLU A 173 6.93 -10.26 -2.50
CA GLU A 173 6.40 -8.90 -2.33
C GLU A 173 7.49 -7.85 -2.05
N SER A 174 8.51 -7.77 -2.91
CA SER A 174 9.48 -6.66 -2.88
C SER A 174 8.84 -5.35 -3.32
N TRP A 175 9.46 -4.21 -3.01
CA TRP A 175 9.02 -2.90 -3.50
C TRP A 175 8.84 -2.90 -5.02
N GLU A 176 9.83 -3.39 -5.76
CA GLU A 176 9.82 -3.43 -7.22
C GLU A 176 8.74 -4.37 -7.76
N SER A 177 8.46 -5.48 -7.06
CA SER A 177 7.39 -6.40 -7.43
C SER A 177 6.01 -5.79 -7.18
N LEU A 178 5.82 -5.16 -6.03
CA LEU A 178 4.57 -4.51 -5.67
C LEU A 178 4.25 -3.32 -6.58
N THR A 179 5.22 -2.46 -6.87
CA THR A 179 4.97 -1.28 -7.72
C THR A 179 4.59 -1.65 -9.15
N ASN A 180 5.22 -2.68 -9.72
CA ASN A 180 4.86 -3.19 -11.04
C ASN A 180 3.52 -3.94 -11.02
N GLY A 181 3.31 -4.77 -9.99
CA GLY A 181 2.20 -5.71 -9.92
C GLY A 181 0.87 -5.10 -9.48
N ILE A 182 0.88 -4.00 -8.73
CA ILE A 182 -0.35 -3.36 -8.23
C ILE A 182 -1.13 -2.61 -9.33
N LEU A 183 -0.47 -2.20 -10.41
CA LEU A 183 -1.07 -1.39 -11.47
C LEU A 183 -2.19 -2.12 -12.23
N GLN A 184 -2.05 -3.43 -12.46
CA GLN A 184 -3.09 -4.28 -13.04
C GLN A 184 -4.32 -4.42 -12.12
N LEU A 185 -4.12 -4.30 -10.80
CA LEU A 185 -5.18 -4.42 -9.79
C LEU A 185 -5.96 -3.10 -9.63
N LEU A 186 -5.25 -1.97 -9.58
CA LEU A 186 -5.85 -0.65 -9.41
C LEU A 186 -6.61 -0.18 -10.65
N LYS A 187 -6.24 -0.66 -11.86
CA LYS A 187 -6.86 -0.29 -13.15
C LYS A 187 -7.02 1.23 -13.34
N GLY A 188 -6.09 2.01 -12.80
CA GLY A 188 -6.10 3.47 -12.87
C GLY A 188 -6.90 4.19 -11.77
N THR A 189 -7.41 3.47 -10.78
CA THR A 189 -8.11 4.04 -9.62
C THR A 189 -7.12 4.78 -8.72
N SER A 190 -7.45 6.01 -8.36
CA SER A 190 -6.61 6.87 -7.53
C SER A 190 -6.57 6.41 -6.07
N ILE A 191 -5.55 6.85 -5.34
CA ILE A 191 -5.36 6.53 -3.91
C ILE A 191 -5.36 7.84 -3.12
N TYR A 192 -6.05 7.85 -1.99
CA TYR A 192 -6.13 8.95 -1.05
C TYR A 192 -5.46 8.52 0.26
N ILE A 193 -4.45 9.27 0.69
CA ILE A 193 -3.78 9.08 1.96
C ILE A 193 -4.38 10.06 2.95
N VAL A 194 -4.99 9.53 4.01
CA VAL A 194 -5.67 10.28 5.06
C VAL A 194 -5.06 9.94 6.41
N GLY A 195 -5.17 10.84 7.39
CA GLY A 195 -4.63 10.61 8.72
C GLY A 195 -4.38 11.90 9.47
N ASP A 196 -4.01 11.81 10.74
CA ASP A 196 -3.87 12.98 11.61
C ASP A 196 -2.67 13.88 11.28
N SER A 197 -1.67 13.38 10.56
CA SER A 197 -0.47 14.15 10.20
C SER A 197 -0.38 14.41 8.71
N THR A 198 -0.43 15.70 8.33
CA THR A 198 -0.21 16.15 6.95
C THR A 198 1.16 15.71 6.42
N GLU A 199 2.21 15.85 7.23
CA GLU A 199 3.58 15.50 6.82
C GLU A 199 3.72 14.01 6.46
N ILE A 200 3.14 13.13 7.28
CA ILE A 200 3.17 11.67 7.02
C ILE A 200 2.43 11.36 5.73
N ASN A 201 1.23 11.94 5.55
CA ASN A 201 0.41 11.72 4.37
C ASN A 201 1.16 12.13 3.09
N GLU A 202 1.84 13.28 3.11
CA GLU A 202 2.61 13.81 1.98
C GLU A 202 3.84 12.98 1.65
N LYS A 203 4.62 12.61 2.67
CA LYS A 203 5.83 11.80 2.47
C LYS A 203 5.51 10.43 1.91
N VAL A 204 4.55 9.73 2.51
CA VAL A 204 4.12 8.41 2.03
C VAL A 204 3.44 8.53 0.66
N GLY A 205 2.60 9.55 0.46
CA GLY A 205 1.94 9.79 -0.83
C GLY A 205 2.93 10.06 -1.97
N SER A 206 3.98 10.83 -1.71
CA SER A 206 5.05 11.10 -2.68
C SER A 206 5.85 9.85 -3.04
N GLU A 207 6.20 9.02 -2.04
CA GLU A 207 6.89 7.74 -2.28
C GLU A 207 6.02 6.77 -3.08
N LEU A 208 4.74 6.66 -2.75
CA LEU A 208 3.79 5.84 -3.50
C LEU A 208 3.65 6.31 -4.95
N ALA A 209 3.47 7.61 -5.17
CA ALA A 209 3.32 8.19 -6.50
C ALA A 209 4.55 7.92 -7.37
N THR A 210 5.74 8.14 -6.80
CA THR A 210 7.02 7.87 -7.47
C THR A 210 7.18 6.38 -7.78
N GLY A 211 6.82 5.51 -6.83
CA GLY A 211 6.93 4.06 -6.97
C GLY A 211 6.07 3.48 -8.08
N ILE A 212 4.78 3.85 -8.14
CA ILE A 212 3.82 3.28 -9.10
C ILE A 212 3.62 4.14 -10.36
N GLY A 213 4.29 5.30 -10.45
CA GLY A 213 4.18 6.22 -11.59
C GLY A 213 2.83 6.95 -11.68
N TYR A 214 2.19 7.20 -10.54
CA TYR A 214 0.97 8.02 -10.46
C TYR A 214 1.30 9.48 -10.20
N ILE A 215 0.36 10.39 -10.47
CA ILE A 215 0.58 11.83 -10.26
C ILE A 215 0.39 12.15 -8.77
N PRO A 216 1.41 12.71 -8.08
CA PRO A 216 1.26 13.15 -6.69
C PRO A 216 0.51 14.48 -6.62
N PHE A 217 -0.44 14.56 -5.70
CA PHE A 217 -1.08 15.81 -5.27
C PHE A 217 -1.00 15.91 -3.74
N SER A 218 -0.53 17.06 -3.24
CA SER A 218 -0.76 17.47 -1.86
C SER A 218 -1.89 18.49 -1.84
N THR A 219 -2.92 18.26 -1.04
CA THR A 219 -4.00 19.24 -0.86
C THR A 219 -3.52 20.47 -0.10
N SER A 220 -2.51 20.34 0.77
CA SER A 220 -1.89 21.48 1.47
C SER A 220 -1.24 22.43 0.46
N ASP A 221 -0.39 21.92 -0.43
CA ASP A 221 0.30 22.70 -1.47
C ASP A 221 -0.70 23.39 -2.39
N LEU A 222 -1.78 22.70 -2.76
CA LEU A 222 -2.81 23.26 -3.64
C LEU A 222 -3.59 24.40 -2.96
N LEU A 223 -3.92 24.23 -1.67
CA LEU A 223 -4.61 25.26 -0.88
C LEU A 223 -3.72 26.48 -0.67
N GLU A 224 -2.47 26.30 -0.26
CA GLU A 224 -1.55 27.42 -0.01
C GLU A 224 -1.28 28.23 -1.27
N ARG A 225 -1.14 27.55 -2.42
CA ARG A 225 -0.97 28.21 -3.72
C ARG A 225 -2.22 28.99 -4.14
N TYR A 226 -3.41 28.45 -3.87
CA TYR A 226 -4.67 29.12 -4.22
C TYR A 226 -4.97 30.30 -3.29
N ALA A 227 -4.80 30.11 -1.98
CA ALA A 227 -5.07 31.12 -0.97
C ALA A 227 -3.97 32.18 -0.83
N GLN A 228 -2.76 31.93 -1.38
CA GLN A 228 -1.58 32.78 -1.25
C GLN A 228 -1.17 33.05 0.22
N GLN A 229 -1.51 32.12 1.12
CA GLN A 229 -1.15 32.14 2.53
C GLN A 229 -0.92 30.71 3.04
N SER A 230 -0.21 30.55 4.15
CA SER A 230 -0.02 29.23 4.76
C SER A 230 -1.31 28.73 5.40
N ILE A 231 -1.45 27.40 5.52
CA ILE A 231 -2.59 26.79 6.22
C ILE A 231 -2.66 27.29 7.66
N GLU A 232 -1.53 27.39 8.36
CA GLU A 232 -1.47 27.89 9.74
C GLU A 232 -2.02 29.31 9.87
N SER A 233 -1.64 30.21 8.96
CA SER A 233 -2.15 31.59 8.93
C SER A 233 -3.64 31.62 8.66
N TRP A 234 -4.12 30.79 7.73
CA TRP A 234 -5.52 30.71 7.36
C TRP A 234 -6.39 30.19 8.51
N VAL A 235 -5.94 29.16 9.23
CA VAL A 235 -6.67 28.65 10.40
C VAL A 235 -6.79 29.71 11.49
N VAL A 236 -5.78 30.56 11.67
CA VAL A 236 -5.82 31.68 12.64
C VAL A 236 -6.80 32.77 12.21
N SER A 237 -6.97 33.01 10.90
CA SER A 237 -7.83 34.08 10.39
C SER A 237 -9.29 33.67 10.21
N ASP A 238 -9.54 32.49 9.63
CA ASP A 238 -10.86 32.08 9.12
C ASP A 238 -11.34 30.73 9.70
N GLU A 239 -10.68 30.26 10.77
CA GLU A 239 -10.97 29.00 11.47
C GLU A 239 -10.71 27.72 10.65
N ALA A 240 -10.59 26.59 11.37
CA ALA A 240 -10.28 25.28 10.77
C ALA A 240 -11.39 24.76 9.84
N ASP A 241 -12.64 25.17 10.05
CA ASP A 241 -13.79 24.75 9.25
C ASP A 241 -13.72 25.29 7.82
N SER A 242 -13.31 26.55 7.65
CA SER A 242 -13.15 27.18 6.34
C SER A 242 -12.10 26.47 5.49
N VAL A 243 -10.98 26.09 6.10
CA VAL A 243 -9.91 25.31 5.45
C VAL A 243 -10.43 23.95 4.98
N ALA A 244 -11.20 23.26 5.83
CA ALA A 244 -11.76 21.95 5.48
C ALA A 244 -12.81 22.04 4.35
N GLU A 245 -13.61 23.12 4.29
CA GLU A 245 -14.51 23.36 3.16
C GLU A 245 -13.73 23.57 1.85
N ALA A 246 -12.66 24.37 1.90
CA ALA A 246 -11.81 24.62 0.75
C ALA A 246 -11.10 23.33 0.28
N GLU A 247 -10.59 22.52 1.21
CA GLU A 247 -10.03 21.21 0.87
C GLU A 247 -11.09 20.30 0.24
N GLY A 248 -12.32 20.30 0.75
CA GLY A 248 -13.44 19.56 0.19
C GLY A 248 -13.71 19.90 -1.29
N ALA A 249 -13.61 21.19 -1.65
CA ALA A 249 -13.74 21.64 -3.04
C ALA A 249 -12.58 21.15 -3.94
N ILE A 250 -11.35 21.09 -3.41
CA ILE A 250 -10.22 20.50 -4.13
C ILE A 250 -10.43 18.99 -4.33
N LEU A 251 -10.86 18.28 -3.28
CA LEU A 251 -11.15 16.85 -3.36
C LEU A 251 -12.24 16.53 -4.38
N GLN A 252 -13.26 17.40 -4.50
CA GLN A 252 -14.26 17.29 -5.55
C GLN A 252 -13.62 17.33 -6.94
N SER A 253 -12.74 18.30 -7.21
CA SER A 253 -12.03 18.41 -8.49
C SER A 253 -11.15 17.17 -8.74
N LEU A 254 -10.39 16.76 -7.72
CA LEU A 254 -9.48 15.62 -7.79
C LEU A 254 -10.21 14.27 -7.94
N SER A 255 -11.48 14.15 -7.52
CA SER A 255 -12.26 12.90 -7.64
C SER A 255 -12.46 12.41 -9.07
N SER A 256 -12.33 13.31 -10.05
CA SER A 256 -12.41 12.98 -11.48
C SER A 256 -11.06 12.55 -12.08
N HIS A 257 -9.95 12.75 -11.37
CA HIS A 257 -8.62 12.43 -11.85
C HIS A 257 -8.34 10.94 -11.65
N ALA A 258 -7.94 10.28 -12.72
CA ALA A 258 -7.44 8.91 -12.68
C ALA A 258 -5.93 8.91 -12.44
N ARG A 259 -5.42 7.82 -11.86
CA ARG A 259 -3.97 7.59 -11.65
C ARG A 259 -3.29 8.68 -10.83
N SER A 260 -3.94 9.09 -9.74
CA SER A 260 -3.37 10.06 -8.80
C SER A 260 -3.20 9.49 -7.40
N ILE A 261 -2.21 10.01 -6.68
CA ILE A 261 -2.06 9.84 -5.22
C ILE A 261 -2.33 11.19 -4.58
N VAL A 262 -3.33 11.27 -3.71
CA VAL A 262 -3.73 12.51 -3.05
C VAL A 262 -3.41 12.40 -1.56
N ALA A 263 -2.46 13.19 -1.09
CA ALA A 263 -2.17 13.37 0.34
C ALA A 263 -3.07 14.48 0.89
N THR A 264 -3.92 14.15 1.87
CA THR A 264 -4.83 15.12 2.49
C THR A 264 -4.21 15.82 3.68
N LEU A 265 -4.75 16.98 4.04
CA LEU A 265 -4.49 17.63 5.31
C LEU A 265 -4.90 16.70 6.46
N GLY A 266 -4.13 16.74 7.53
CA GLY A 266 -4.40 16.01 8.76
C GLY A 266 -5.07 16.84 9.84
N GLY A 267 -5.40 16.18 10.94
CA GLY A 267 -5.86 16.83 12.16
C GLY A 267 -7.22 17.52 12.01
N GLU A 268 -7.42 18.64 12.72
CA GLU A 268 -8.72 19.32 12.87
C GLU A 268 -9.17 20.11 11.64
N HIS A 269 -8.23 20.55 10.80
CA HIS A 269 -8.49 21.33 9.60
C HIS A 269 -8.61 20.46 8.33
N GLY A 270 -8.36 19.15 8.42
CA GLY A 270 -8.52 18.22 7.30
C GLY A 270 -9.98 17.85 7.03
N ALA A 271 -10.40 17.96 5.78
CA ALA A 271 -11.70 17.52 5.29
C ALA A 271 -11.94 16.03 5.54
N ALA A 272 -10.90 15.20 5.44
CA ALA A 272 -10.99 13.76 5.66
C ALA A 272 -11.39 13.38 7.10
N ARG A 273 -11.26 14.28 8.09
CA ARG A 273 -11.75 14.05 9.45
C ARG A 273 -13.27 14.20 9.59
N ARG A 274 -13.93 14.87 8.64
CA ARG A 274 -15.37 15.23 8.68
C ARG A 274 -16.21 14.26 7.88
N HIS A 275 -17.28 13.74 8.48
CA HIS A 275 -18.13 12.71 7.86
C HIS A 275 -18.83 13.19 6.57
N ASP A 276 -19.21 14.46 6.49
CA ASP A 276 -19.94 15.03 5.34
C ASP A 276 -19.07 15.23 4.09
N LYS A 277 -17.74 15.11 4.21
CA LYS A 277 -16.76 15.33 3.12
C LYS A 277 -16.28 14.06 2.41
N TRP A 278 -16.72 12.87 2.83
CA TRP A 278 -16.20 11.59 2.32
C TRP A 278 -16.68 11.21 0.92
N ARG A 279 -17.76 11.84 0.43
CA ARG A 279 -18.34 11.48 -0.87
C ARG A 279 -17.32 11.45 -2.01
N TYR A 280 -16.33 12.34 -2.01
CA TYR A 280 -15.30 12.41 -3.05
C TYR A 280 -14.10 11.53 -2.77
N LEU A 281 -13.80 11.23 -1.50
CA LEU A 281 -12.73 10.29 -1.12
C LEU A 281 -13.05 8.86 -1.56
N HIS A 282 -14.34 8.49 -1.56
CA HIS A 282 -14.79 7.18 -2.05
C HIS A 282 -14.57 6.93 -3.56
N ALA A 283 -14.21 7.97 -4.33
CA ALA A 283 -13.82 7.85 -5.73
C ALA A 283 -12.56 6.97 -5.92
N GLY A 284 -11.67 6.94 -4.93
CA GLY A 284 -10.44 6.16 -4.95
C GLY A 284 -10.33 5.22 -3.75
N PHE A 285 -9.20 4.52 -3.67
CA PHE A 285 -8.84 3.77 -2.48
C PHE A 285 -8.36 4.71 -1.39
N THR A 286 -8.84 4.52 -0.16
CA THR A 286 -8.50 5.36 0.99
C THR A 286 -7.64 4.58 1.97
N VAL A 287 -6.47 5.12 2.29
CA VAL A 287 -5.52 4.54 3.25
C VAL A 287 -5.39 5.50 4.42
N TRP A 288 -5.82 5.05 5.60
CA TRP A 288 -5.68 5.79 6.85
C TRP A 288 -4.36 5.46 7.54
N LEU A 289 -3.45 6.43 7.59
CA LEU A 289 -2.21 6.34 8.36
C LEU A 289 -2.43 6.92 9.77
N SER A 290 -2.24 6.09 10.79
CA SER A 290 -2.36 6.47 12.20
C SER A 290 -1.14 6.00 12.96
N ILE A 291 -0.51 6.89 13.71
CA ILE A 291 0.48 6.47 14.71
C ILE A 291 -0.27 5.71 15.81
N SER A 292 0.29 4.58 16.24
CA SER A 292 -0.24 3.71 17.28
C SER A 292 0.59 3.86 18.53
N GLU A 293 -0.08 3.81 19.68
CA GLU A 293 0.57 3.78 20.99
C GLU A 293 0.81 2.33 21.47
N ALA A 294 0.41 1.35 20.68
CA ALA A 294 0.56 -0.06 21.00
C ALA A 294 2.03 -0.50 20.94
N ALA A 295 2.40 -1.41 21.85
CA ALA A 295 3.74 -1.98 21.90
C ALA A 295 3.97 -3.14 20.92
N ASP A 296 2.88 -3.75 20.43
CA ASP A 296 2.90 -4.94 19.59
C ASP A 296 1.79 -4.92 18.53
N GLU A 297 1.96 -5.73 17.49
CA GLU A 297 1.05 -5.78 16.33
C GLU A 297 -0.38 -6.20 16.71
N ALA A 298 -0.54 -7.15 17.64
CA ALA A 298 -1.87 -7.63 18.04
C ALA A 298 -2.65 -6.52 18.75
N SER A 299 -1.98 -5.78 19.63
CA SER A 299 -2.53 -4.60 20.29
C SER A 299 -2.85 -3.48 19.30
N ALA A 300 -1.98 -3.23 18.31
CA ALA A 300 -2.22 -2.23 17.26
C ALA A 300 -3.44 -2.59 16.40
N LYS A 301 -3.62 -3.87 16.08
CA LYS A 301 -4.77 -4.38 15.33
C LYS A 301 -6.07 -4.21 16.11
N GLU A 302 -6.05 -4.46 17.41
CA GLU A 302 -7.22 -4.23 18.27
C GLU A 302 -7.52 -2.74 18.44
N GLU A 303 -6.50 -1.88 18.52
CA GLU A 303 -6.66 -0.43 18.47
C GLU A 303 -7.34 0.01 17.16
N ALA A 304 -6.87 -0.49 16.00
CA ALA A 304 -7.51 -0.21 14.72
C ALA A 304 -8.97 -0.66 14.67
N ARG A 305 -9.28 -1.87 15.16
CA ARG A 305 -10.66 -2.37 15.27
C ARG A 305 -11.53 -1.46 16.13
N ARG A 306 -11.03 -1.04 17.30
CA ARG A 306 -11.74 -0.13 18.20
C ARG A 306 -12.00 1.22 17.54
N HIS A 307 -11.02 1.82 16.87
CA HIS A 307 -11.20 3.11 16.20
C HIS A 307 -12.23 3.06 15.07
N VAL A 308 -12.22 1.98 14.27
CA VAL A 308 -13.22 1.77 13.21
C VAL A 308 -14.62 1.54 13.81
N GLN A 309 -14.72 0.86 14.96
CA GLN A 309 -16.00 0.62 15.63
C GLN A 309 -16.56 1.87 16.31
N ASP A 310 -15.70 2.66 16.96
CA ASP A 310 -16.06 3.92 17.60
C ASP A 310 -16.60 4.91 16.57
N GLY A 311 -15.99 4.97 15.37
CA GLY A 311 -16.49 5.76 14.24
C GLY A 311 -16.52 7.28 14.50
N ARG A 312 -15.93 7.73 15.60
CA ARG A 312 -15.96 9.13 16.04
C ARG A 312 -15.30 10.06 15.03
N LEU A 313 -14.23 9.59 14.40
CA LEU A 313 -13.56 10.28 13.28
C LEU A 313 -13.97 9.63 11.97
N ALA A 314 -14.13 10.45 10.93
CA ALA A 314 -14.54 9.97 9.63
C ALA A 314 -13.47 9.11 8.93
N TYR A 315 -12.22 9.11 9.40
CA TYR A 315 -11.17 8.16 8.97
C TYR A 315 -11.58 6.69 9.08
N SER A 316 -12.54 6.37 9.95
CA SER A 316 -13.14 5.03 10.05
C SER A 316 -13.81 4.55 8.75
N ASN A 317 -14.11 5.46 7.81
CA ASN A 317 -14.62 5.16 6.47
C ASN A 317 -13.55 4.70 5.48
N ALA A 318 -12.26 4.71 5.87
CA ALA A 318 -11.15 4.32 5.01
C ALA A 318 -11.23 2.84 4.62
N ASP A 319 -10.82 2.52 3.38
CA ASP A 319 -10.77 1.15 2.88
C ASP A 319 -9.68 0.33 3.61
N ILE A 320 -8.59 0.99 4.01
CA ILE A 320 -7.43 0.40 4.69
C ILE A 320 -7.07 1.27 5.89
N VAL A 321 -6.81 0.62 7.03
CA VAL A 321 -6.28 1.26 8.24
C VAL A 321 -4.90 0.72 8.54
N MET A 322 -3.93 1.63 8.66
CA MET A 322 -2.53 1.31 8.94
C MET A 322 -2.10 1.98 10.24
N LYS A 323 -1.54 1.15 11.13
CA LYS A 323 -1.04 1.55 12.43
C LYS A 323 0.48 1.55 12.42
N LEU A 324 1.07 2.72 12.65
CA LEU A 324 2.52 2.94 12.62
C LEU A 324 3.05 2.96 14.06
N GLY A 325 4.07 2.17 14.38
CA GLY A 325 4.71 2.14 15.72
C GLY A 325 5.63 3.33 16.01
N GLY A 326 5.43 4.46 15.33
CA GLY A 326 6.32 5.61 15.28
C GLY A 326 6.43 6.17 13.87
N TRP A 327 7.08 7.31 13.72
CA TRP A 327 7.33 7.92 12.42
C TRP A 327 8.73 8.53 12.37
N GLU A 328 9.48 8.16 11.35
CA GLU A 328 10.72 8.81 10.93
C GLU A 328 10.68 8.98 9.41
N PRO A 329 11.11 10.12 8.85
CA PRO A 329 11.00 10.40 7.41
C PRO A 329 11.63 9.32 6.50
N ASP A 330 12.71 8.69 6.96
CA ASP A 330 13.43 7.64 6.22
C ASP A 330 12.63 6.33 6.09
N GLN A 331 11.56 6.17 6.88
CA GLN A 331 10.69 4.99 6.83
C GLN A 331 9.57 5.10 5.79
N SER A 332 9.46 6.25 5.11
CA SER A 332 8.41 6.52 4.12
C SER A 332 8.26 5.43 3.05
N ARG A 333 9.38 4.90 2.51
CA ARG A 333 9.36 3.79 1.56
C ARG A 333 8.80 2.49 2.15
N VAL A 334 9.13 2.17 3.40
CA VAL A 334 8.64 0.96 4.10
C VAL A 334 7.13 1.06 4.31
N VAL A 335 6.66 2.23 4.75
CA VAL A 335 5.22 2.49 4.95
C VAL A 335 4.49 2.46 3.60
N ALA A 336 5.07 3.05 2.55
CA ALA A 336 4.53 2.97 1.20
C ALA A 336 4.45 1.53 0.70
N GLN A 337 5.47 0.70 0.93
CA GLN A 337 5.46 -0.72 0.55
C GLN A 337 4.33 -1.47 1.26
N ALA A 338 4.16 -1.23 2.57
CA ALA A 338 3.05 -1.79 3.34
C ALA A 338 1.69 -1.34 2.78
N CYS A 339 1.57 -0.08 2.30
CA CYS A 339 0.34 0.41 1.69
C CYS A 339 0.02 -0.35 0.41
N LEU A 340 1.02 -0.61 -0.44
CA LEU A 340 0.85 -1.39 -1.67
C LEU A 340 0.46 -2.85 -1.36
N SER A 341 1.08 -3.48 -0.36
CA SER A 341 0.71 -4.83 0.06
C SER A 341 -0.74 -4.89 0.56
N ALA A 342 -1.15 -3.94 1.41
CA ALA A 342 -2.53 -3.85 1.89
C ALA A 342 -3.54 -3.59 0.75
N LEU A 343 -3.22 -2.71 -0.19
CA LEU A 343 -4.05 -2.43 -1.37
C LEU A 343 -4.19 -3.66 -2.27
N LYS A 344 -3.09 -4.41 -2.45
CA LYS A 344 -3.08 -5.67 -3.18
C LYS A 344 -4.04 -6.66 -2.54
N GLN A 345 -3.88 -6.92 -1.23
CA GLN A 345 -4.73 -7.84 -0.47
C GLN A 345 -6.21 -7.44 -0.53
N LEU A 346 -6.52 -6.15 -0.35
CA LEU A 346 -7.89 -5.64 -0.46
C LEU A 346 -8.49 -5.91 -1.84
N THR A 347 -7.76 -5.59 -2.91
CA THR A 347 -8.26 -5.72 -4.29
C THR A 347 -8.45 -7.17 -4.70
N LEU A 348 -7.59 -8.06 -4.20
CA LEU A 348 -7.72 -9.50 -4.42
C LEU A 348 -8.90 -10.10 -3.65
N SER A 349 -9.17 -9.59 -2.44
CA SER A 349 -10.32 -10.01 -1.64
C SER A 349 -11.67 -9.60 -2.24
N ASP A 350 -11.72 -8.48 -2.98
CA ASP A 350 -12.89 -8.04 -3.74
C ASP A 350 -12.51 -7.55 -5.14
N LYS A 351 -12.48 -8.49 -6.09
CA LYS A 351 -12.16 -8.23 -7.50
C LYS A 351 -13.10 -7.22 -8.18
N GLN A 352 -14.28 -6.96 -7.61
CA GLN A 352 -15.26 -6.02 -8.16
C GLN A 352 -15.09 -4.60 -7.60
N LEU A 353 -14.30 -4.41 -6.55
CA LEU A 353 -14.17 -3.13 -5.84
C LEU A 353 -13.70 -2.00 -6.76
N THR A 354 -12.67 -2.25 -7.57
CA THR A 354 -12.15 -1.29 -8.56
C THR A 354 -13.22 -0.90 -9.58
N GLY A 355 -14.03 -1.86 -10.03
CA GLY A 355 -15.16 -1.61 -10.94
C GLY A 355 -16.27 -0.79 -10.30
N LYS A 356 -16.59 -1.04 -9.03
CA LYS A 356 -17.56 -0.26 -8.25
C LYS A 356 -17.10 1.19 -8.06
N LYS A 357 -15.83 1.42 -7.68
CA LYS A 357 -15.28 2.78 -7.54
C LYS A 357 -15.33 3.55 -8.88
N SER A 358 -14.98 2.88 -9.98
CA SER A 358 -15.13 3.46 -11.33
C SER A 358 -16.59 3.79 -11.69
N LEU A 359 -17.56 2.95 -11.32
CA LEU A 359 -18.97 3.24 -11.49
C LEU A 359 -19.40 4.45 -10.64
N TYR A 360 -18.96 4.52 -9.39
CA TYR A 360 -19.26 5.62 -8.48
C TYR A 360 -18.76 6.97 -9.01
N ILE A 361 -17.54 7.02 -9.55
CA ILE A 361 -17.01 8.21 -10.24
C ILE A 361 -17.90 8.60 -11.43
N ARG A 362 -18.29 7.64 -12.29
CA ARG A 362 -19.12 7.91 -13.48
C ARG A 362 -20.50 8.44 -13.14
N LEU A 363 -21.02 8.10 -11.96
CA LEU A 363 -22.29 8.62 -11.46
C LEU A 363 -22.15 9.95 -10.71
N GLY A 364 -20.93 10.51 -10.61
CA GLY A 364 -20.67 11.84 -10.05
C GLY A 364 -20.48 11.86 -8.54
N CYS A 365 -20.02 10.76 -7.92
CA CYS A 365 -19.71 10.70 -6.49
C CYS A 365 -20.87 11.18 -5.59
N ARG A 366 -22.07 10.63 -5.81
CA ARG A 366 -23.35 11.14 -5.26
C ARG A 366 -23.49 11.00 -3.73
N GLY A 367 -22.57 10.32 -3.06
CA GLY A 367 -22.65 10.05 -1.61
C GLY A 367 -23.41 8.79 -1.23
N ASP A 368 -23.76 7.94 -2.19
CA ASP A 368 -24.42 6.63 -1.99
C ASP A 368 -23.43 5.46 -1.91
N TRP A 369 -22.14 5.74 -1.68
CA TRP A 369 -21.15 4.70 -1.42
C TRP A 369 -21.38 4.05 -0.05
N PRO A 370 -21.21 2.72 0.12
CA PRO A 370 -20.80 1.72 -0.87
C PRO A 370 -21.95 1.12 -1.70
N ASP A 371 -23.20 1.38 -1.33
CA ASP A 371 -24.41 0.81 -1.91
C ASP A 371 -24.98 1.69 -3.04
N ILE A 372 -24.24 1.72 -4.15
CA ILE A 372 -24.53 2.56 -5.33
C ILE A 372 -25.97 2.32 -5.82
N LYS A 373 -26.80 3.35 -5.76
CA LYS A 373 -28.21 3.32 -6.15
C LYS A 373 -28.38 3.44 -7.68
N PRO A 374 -29.52 3.05 -8.25
CA PRO A 374 -29.76 3.18 -9.68
C PRO A 374 -29.66 4.64 -10.20
N PRO A 375 -29.45 4.84 -11.51
CA PRO A 375 -29.56 6.16 -12.13
C PRO A 375 -30.96 6.76 -11.90
N GLY A 376 -31.03 8.04 -11.53
CA GLY A 376 -32.30 8.73 -11.22
C GLY A 376 -32.68 8.74 -9.73
N TRP A 377 -31.96 8.03 -8.86
CA TRP A 377 -32.08 8.18 -7.42
C TRP A 377 -31.44 9.50 -6.95
N ASP A 378 -32.16 10.26 -6.13
CA ASP A 378 -31.74 11.54 -5.57
C ASP A 378 -31.34 11.37 -4.09
N PRO A 379 -30.07 11.65 -3.72
CA PRO A 379 -29.60 11.58 -2.34
C PRO A 379 -30.35 12.50 -1.38
N SER A 380 -30.94 13.59 -1.87
CA SER A 380 -31.67 14.57 -1.07
C SER A 380 -33.14 14.21 -0.85
N SER A 381 -33.64 13.17 -1.52
CA SER A 381 -35.06 12.82 -1.50
C SER A 381 -35.53 12.16 -0.20
N GLY A 382 -34.63 11.73 0.71
CA GLY A 382 -34.96 11.25 2.05
C GLY A 382 -35.88 10.01 2.12
N ILE A 383 -36.21 9.40 0.99
CA ILE A 383 -37.08 8.23 0.94
C ILE A 383 -36.19 6.99 0.82
N ASP A 384 -35.72 6.53 1.98
CA ASP A 384 -35.44 5.11 2.14
C ASP A 384 -36.79 4.40 2.09
N THR A 385 -37.21 4.03 0.88
CA THR A 385 -38.31 3.07 0.71
C THR A 385 -37.72 1.70 1.03
N GLU A 386 -37.75 1.32 2.31
CA GLU A 386 -37.66 -0.10 2.67
C GLU A 386 -38.89 -0.84 2.11
N PRO A 387 -38.73 -2.06 1.59
CA PRO A 387 -39.84 -2.93 1.22
C PRO A 387 -40.61 -3.50 2.42
#